data_AF-A0A9D8RTG4-F1
#
_entry.id   AF-A0A9D8RTG4-F1
#
_cell.length_a   1.000
_cell.length_b   1.000
_cell.length_c   1.000
_cell.angle_alpha   90.00
_cell.angle_beta   90.00
_cell.angle_gamma   90.00
#
_symmetry.space_group_name_H-M   'P 1'
#
loop_
_entity.id
_entity.type
_entity.pdbx_description
1 polymer ?
#
loop_
_entity_poly.entity_id
_entity_poly.type
_entity_poly.pdbx_seq_one_letter_code
_entity_poly.pdbx_strand_id
1 'polypeptide(L)' 'MVARACVEKYSNEAWEIADVRVAREYRNKGLAYNICSYVLEYILENKRIPTMRTEEDNYPMQKVISKLGLTSEM' A
#
# COMPACT_ATOMS: atom_id res chain seq x y z
N MET A 1 8.85 4.83 15.21
CA MET A 1 8.57 4.18 13.91
C MET A 1 8.11 5.26 12.95
N VAL A 2 8.74 5.39 11.77
CA VAL A 2 8.53 6.53 10.85
C VAL A 2 7.43 6.25 9.82
N ALA A 3 7.44 5.06 9.24
CA ALA A 3 6.40 4.56 8.36
C ALA A 3 6.22 3.05 8.58
N ARG A 4 5.02 2.53 8.33
CA ARG A 4 4.71 1.09 8.32
C ARG A 4 3.65 0.77 7.28
N ALA A 5 3.65 -0.48 6.85
CA ALA A 5 2.58 -1.16 6.14
C ALA A 5 2.70 -2.66 6.47
N CYS A 6 1.63 -3.41 6.25
CA CYS A 6 1.64 -4.86 6.39
C CYS A 6 1.07 -5.54 5.14
N VAL A 7 1.25 -6.85 5.08
CA VAL A 7 0.61 -7.73 4.10
C VAL A 7 -0.53 -8.44 4.79
N GLU A 8 -1.74 -8.23 4.32
CA GLU A 8 -2.91 -9.00 4.75
C GLU A 8 -3.23 -10.07 3.71
N LYS A 9 -3.31 -11.33 4.14
CA LYS A 9 -3.57 -12.46 3.23
C LYS A 9 -5.07 -12.66 3.02
N TYR A 10 -5.67 -11.71 2.29
CA TYR A 10 -7.12 -11.69 2.03
C TYR A 10 -7.62 -13.01 1.42
N SER A 11 -6.85 -13.62 0.53
CA SER A 11 -7.10 -14.98 0.03
C SER A 11 -5.79 -15.75 -0.24
N ASN A 12 -5.92 -16.99 -0.68
CA ASN A 12 -4.78 -17.79 -1.13
C ASN A 12 -4.08 -17.18 -2.36
N GLU A 13 -4.80 -16.39 -3.16
CA GLU A 13 -4.32 -15.85 -4.42
C GLU A 13 -3.98 -14.36 -4.32
N ALA A 14 -4.75 -13.60 -3.54
CA ALA A 14 -4.64 -12.16 -3.42
C ALA A 14 -4.20 -11.72 -2.02
N TRP A 15 -3.14 -10.92 -1.97
CA TRP A 15 -2.64 -10.32 -0.74
C TRP A 15 -2.74 -8.80 -0.84
N GLU A 16 -3.14 -8.18 0.26
CA GLU A 16 -3.44 -6.76 0.34
C GLU A 16 -2.34 -5.99 1.07
N ILE A 17 -1.94 -4.84 0.52
CA ILE A 17 -1.10 -3.88 1.22
C ILE A 17 -2.00 -3.10 2.19
N ALA A 18 -1.81 -3.30 3.49
CA ALA A 18 -2.73 -2.81 4.52
C ALA A 18 -2.02 -2.01 5.63
N ASP A 19 -2.83 -1.35 6.46
CA ASP A 19 -2.41 -0.56 7.64
C ASP A 19 -1.23 0.41 7.38
N VAL A 20 -1.27 1.07 6.22
CA VAL A 20 -0.27 2.05 5.80
C VAL A 20 -0.33 3.27 6.71
N ARG A 21 0.76 3.56 7.44
CA ARG A 21 0.85 4.75 8.30
C ARG A 21 2.19 5.43 8.16
N VAL A 22 2.18 6.76 8.19
CA VAL A 22 3.37 7.62 8.26
C VAL A 22 3.19 8.60 9.42
N ALA A 23 4.21 8.67 10.29
CA ALA A 23 4.27 9.61 11.41
C ALA A 23 4.10 11.06 10.90
N ARG A 24 3.36 11.88 11.64
CA ARG A 24 2.82 13.17 11.16
C ARG A 24 3.92 14.10 10.64
N GLU A 25 5.03 14.18 11.36
CA GLU A 25 6.21 14.99 11.09
C GLU A 25 7.07 14.48 9.92
N TYR A 26 6.73 13.31 9.37
CA TYR A 26 7.38 12.70 8.21
C TYR A 26 6.47 12.55 6.98
N ARG A 27 5.23 13.08 7.03
CA ARG A 27 4.31 13.07 5.88
C ARG A 27 4.82 13.96 4.73
N ASN A 28 4.27 13.75 3.53
CA ASN A 28 4.62 14.48 2.29
C ASN A 28 6.07 14.31 1.82
N LYS A 29 6.80 13.31 2.34
CA LYS A 29 8.19 12.99 1.96
C LYS A 29 8.32 11.72 1.10
N GLY A 30 7.21 11.26 0.50
CA GLY A 30 7.19 10.05 -0.33
C GLY A 30 7.25 8.72 0.43
N LEU A 31 7.27 8.73 1.77
CA LEU A 31 7.47 7.52 2.58
C LEU A 31 6.36 6.47 2.43
N ALA A 32 5.11 6.89 2.24
CA ALA A 32 3.99 5.97 1.98
C ALA A 32 4.21 5.19 0.68
N TYR A 33 4.68 5.85 -0.39
CA TYR A 33 5.03 5.19 -1.62
C TYR A 33 6.17 4.19 -1.41
N ASN A 34 7.26 4.59 -0.76
CA ASN A 34 8.42 3.72 -0.56
C ASN A 34 8.07 2.45 0.21
N ILE A 35 7.30 2.56 1.30
CA ILE A 35 6.92 1.37 2.09
C ILE A 35 5.92 0.49 1.34
N CYS A 36 4.97 1.07 0.60
CA CYS A 36 4.05 0.30 -0.23
C CYS A 36 4.76 -0.40 -1.40
N SER A 37 5.75 0.24 -2.04
CA SER A 37 6.57 -0.40 -3.08
C SER A 37 7.33 -1.60 -2.54
N TYR A 38 7.94 -1.48 -1.36
CA TYR A 38 8.61 -2.60 -0.70
C TYR A 38 7.65 -3.78 -0.43
N VAL A 39 6.44 -3.48 0.06
CA VAL A 39 5.43 -4.51 0.32
C VAL A 39 4.90 -5.12 -0.99
N LEU A 40 4.71 -4.31 -2.04
CA LEU A 40 4.30 -4.76 -3.36
C LEU A 40 5.30 -5.76 -3.95
N GLU A 41 6.59 -5.44 -3.90
CA GLU A 41 7.67 -6.34 -4.33
C GLU A 41 7.59 -7.68 -3.59
N TYR A 42 7.45 -7.65 -2.27
CA TYR A 42 7.30 -8.88 -1.47
C TYR A 42 6.09 -9.72 -1.89
N ILE A 43 4.93 -9.10 -2.16
CA ILE A 43 3.72 -9.81 -2.62
C ILE A 43 3.98 -10.47 -3.99
N LEU A 44 4.60 -9.74 -4.92
CA LEU A 44 4.92 -10.23 -6.27
C LEU A 44 5.94 -11.37 -6.24
N GLU A 45 6.98 -11.28 -5.42
CA GLU A 45 7.98 -12.34 -5.22
C GLU A 45 7.35 -13.65 -4.71
N ASN A 46 6.27 -13.53 -3.92
CA ASN A 46 5.49 -14.66 -3.43
C ASN A 46 4.45 -15.17 -4.44
N LYS A 47 4.44 -14.65 -5.69
CA LYS A 47 3.53 -15.01 -6.78
C LYS A 47 2.06 -14.83 -6.40
N ARG A 48 1.75 -13.74 -5.69
CA ARG A 48 0.39 -13.38 -5.29
C ARG A 48 -0.07 -12.14 -6.04
N ILE A 49 -1.39 -12.00 -6.17
CA ILE A 49 -2.03 -10.85 -6.77
C ILE A 49 -2.04 -9.72 -5.73
N PRO A 50 -1.35 -8.59 -5.97
CA PRO A 50 -1.37 -7.47 -5.05
C PRO A 50 -2.68 -6.71 -5.16
N THR A 51 -3.29 -6.41 -4.01
CA THR A 51 -4.43 -5.51 -3.91
C THR A 51 -4.14 -4.38 -2.93
N MET A 52 -4.83 -3.26 -3.08
CA MET A 52 -4.78 -2.16 -2.11
C MET A 52 -6.06 -1.33 -2.22
N ARG A 53 -6.68 -1.07 -1.07
CA ARG A 53 -7.92 -0.28 -0.99
C ARG A 53 -7.75 0.93 -0.09
N THR A 54 -8.60 1.92 -0.30
CA THR A 54 -8.65 3.11 0.54
C THR A 54 -10.02 3.76 0.40
N GLU A 55 -10.42 4.50 1.44
CA GLU A 55 -11.61 5.36 1.41
C GLU A 55 -11.60 6.36 0.24
N GLU A 56 -12.78 6.70 -0.28
CA GLU A 56 -12.98 7.61 -1.42
C GLU A 56 -12.45 9.03 -1.20
N ASP A 57 -12.33 9.47 0.06
CA ASP A 57 -11.84 10.80 0.42
C ASP A 57 -10.33 10.83 0.76
N ASN A 58 -9.67 9.67 0.77
CA ASN A 58 -8.24 9.56 1.05
C ASN A 58 -7.40 9.77 -0.22
N TYR A 59 -7.49 10.98 -0.78
CA TYR A 59 -6.76 11.38 -1.98
C TYR A 59 -5.23 11.14 -1.92
N PRO A 60 -4.54 11.35 -0.79
CA PRO A 60 -3.11 11.02 -0.70
C PRO A 60 -2.84 9.54 -0.99
N MET A 61 -3.66 8.64 -0.47
CA MET A 61 -3.49 7.20 -0.68
C MET A 61 -3.88 6.78 -2.10
N GLN A 62 -4.93 7.36 -2.68
CA GLN A 62 -5.29 7.14 -4.09
C GLN A 62 -4.14 7.48 -5.04
N LYS A 63 -3.42 8.58 -4.78
CA LYS A 63 -2.20 8.93 -5.55
C LYS A 63 -1.10 7.89 -5.40
N VAL A 64 -0.93 7.30 -4.21
CA VAL A 64 0.04 6.23 -3.99
C VAL A 64 -0.39 4.96 -4.75
N ILE A 65 -1.67 4.55 -4.64
CA ILE A 65 -2.26 3.42 -5.38
C ILE A 65 -1.99 3.57 -6.88
N SER A 66 -2.37 4.72 -7.46
CA SER A 66 -2.17 5.01 -8.88
C SER A 66 -0.70 4.97 -9.29
N LYS A 67 0.21 5.52 -8.46
CA LYS A 67 1.65 5.54 -8.75
C LYS A 67 2.29 4.14 -8.70
N LEU A 68 1.71 3.21 -7.95
CA LEU A 68 2.15 1.81 -7.92
C LEU A 68 1.60 0.99 -9.08
N GLY A 69 0.73 1.56 -9.93
CA GLY A 69 0.07 0.84 -11.02
C GLY A 69 -1.05 -0.09 -10.55
N LEU A 70 -1.55 0.10 -9.32
CA LEU A 70 -2.72 -0.59 -8.80
C LEU A 70 -3.98 0.25 -9.06
N THR A 71 -5.12 -0.40 -9.20
CA THR A 71 -6.44 0.24 -9.17
C THR A 71 -6.96 0.25 -7.74
N SER A 72 -7.46 1.40 -7.28
CA SER A 72 -8.18 1.46 -6.00
C SER A 72 -9.54 0.82 -6.19
N GLU A 73 -9.69 -0.43 -5.76
CA GLU A 73 -11.02 -0.99 -5.55
C GLU A 73 -11.53 -0.48 -4.19
N MET A 74 -12.83 -0.23 -4.09
CA MET A 74 -13.47 0.21 -2.85
C MET A 74 -13.90 -1.01 -2.05
#